data_AF-A0A356BXZ6-F1
#
_entry.id   AF-A0A356BXZ6-F1
#
_cell.length_a   1.000
_cell.length_b   1.000
_cell.length_c   1.000
_cell.angle_alpha   90.00
_cell.angle_beta   90.00
_cell.angle_gamma   90.00
#
_symmetry.space_group_name_H-M   'P 1'
#
loop_
_entity.id
_entity.type
_entity.pdbx_description
1 polymer ?
#
loop_
_entity_poly.entity_id
_entity_poly.type
_entity_poly.pdbx_seq_one_letter_code
_entity_poly.pdbx_strand_id
1 'polypeptide(L)'
;MLRYNHGMIERKWRETWQQDQRVDQESAQVCTVPVPGDSGELGMENARLLVLTDFFSSVQLGKKAPISILGAKESWLKDTNKLGLVALNGAINGEYDLAVIPRDYAAAFGKLEARDTFICGRLLQSGSMRDLLPDFGADALRIYFLYMGPPARDYVFQWHGLASAYRFLSRFWELGYESVGDPGCELSETTCLLDLRVQVRRRILQRKPHTALAAIMGYIKGRSILTRTEVRVIATLLQPFTPFLSTELLQLMATIKN
;
A
#
# COMPACT_ATOMS: atom_id res chain seq x y z
N MET A 1 16.48 12.95 -17.67
CA MET A 1 16.04 12.13 -16.52
C MET A 1 14.62 12.55 -16.18
N LEU A 2 13.64 11.66 -16.36
CA LEU A 2 12.23 12.01 -16.13
C LEU A 2 11.97 12.00 -14.61
N ARG A 3 11.66 13.16 -14.03
CA ARG A 3 11.37 13.28 -12.59
C ARG A 3 10.14 12.42 -12.23
N TYR A 4 10.18 11.73 -11.09
CA TYR A 4 9.02 11.00 -10.58
C TYR A 4 7.86 11.97 -10.29
N ASN A 5 6.82 11.91 -11.12
CA ASN A 5 5.61 12.72 -11.02
C ASN A 5 4.46 11.85 -10.50
N HIS A 6 4.39 11.72 -9.18
CA HIS A 6 3.38 10.96 -8.46
C HIS A 6 1.94 11.40 -8.81
N GLY A 7 1.68 12.71 -8.89
CA GLY A 7 0.35 13.26 -9.13
C GLY A 7 -0.20 12.91 -10.50
N MET A 8 0.67 12.85 -11.51
CA MET A 8 0.31 12.36 -12.85
C MET A 8 -0.02 10.86 -12.82
N ILE A 9 0.85 10.04 -12.22
CA ILE A 9 0.68 8.58 -12.16
C ILE A 9 -0.60 8.21 -11.40
N GLU A 10 -0.82 8.83 -10.24
CA GLU A 10 -2.02 8.59 -9.44
C GLU A 10 -3.30 9.05 -10.14
N ARG A 11 -3.26 10.14 -10.91
CA ARG A 11 -4.41 10.60 -11.71
C ARG A 11 -4.75 9.59 -12.81
N LYS A 12 -3.75 9.20 -13.60
CA LYS A 12 -3.90 8.18 -14.65
C LYS A 12 -4.50 6.89 -14.09
N TRP A 13 -3.98 6.42 -12.95
CA TRP A 13 -4.49 5.21 -12.29
C TRP A 13 -5.96 5.35 -11.88
N ARG A 14 -6.37 6.49 -11.33
CA ARG A 14 -7.76 6.73 -10.93
C ARG A 14 -8.72 6.69 -12.11
N GLU A 15 -8.30 7.18 -13.28
CA GLU A 15 -9.10 7.15 -14.51
C GLU A 15 -9.28 5.71 -15.02
N THR A 16 -8.21 4.90 -15.03
CA THR A 16 -8.28 3.50 -15.46
C THR A 16 -9.06 2.64 -14.47
N TRP A 17 -8.81 2.81 -13.17
CA TRP A 17 -9.37 1.95 -12.14
C TRP A 17 -10.87 2.17 -11.90
N GLN A 18 -11.39 3.40 -12.09
CA GLN A 18 -12.83 3.65 -12.06
C GLN A 18 -13.62 2.83 -13.10
N GLN A 19 -12.97 2.44 -14.20
CA GLN A 19 -13.58 1.64 -15.26
C GLN A 19 -13.64 0.15 -14.89
N ASP A 20 -12.68 -0.34 -14.10
CA ASP A 20 -12.55 -1.75 -13.69
C ASP A 20 -13.42 -2.12 -12.48
N GLN A 21 -14.00 -1.15 -11.77
CA GLN A 21 -14.83 -1.37 -10.56
C GLN A 21 -16.24 -1.95 -10.83
N ARG A 22 -16.45 -2.68 -11.93
CA ARG A 22 -17.67 -3.47 -12.09
C ARG A 22 -17.66 -4.60 -11.05
N VAL A 23 -18.43 -4.36 -9.99
CA VAL A 23 -18.48 -5.09 -8.73
C VAL A 23 -18.57 -6.61 -8.95
N ASP A 24 -17.48 -7.28 -8.56
CA ASP A 24 -17.46 -8.72 -8.34
C ASP A 24 -18.23 -8.98 -7.02
N GLN A 25 -19.48 -9.45 -7.14
CA GLN A 25 -20.38 -9.66 -5.99
C GLN A 25 -19.89 -10.80 -5.06
N GLU A 26 -18.91 -11.60 -5.51
CA GLU A 26 -18.19 -12.62 -4.71
C GLU A 26 -16.88 -12.07 -4.11
N SER A 27 -16.85 -10.79 -3.73
CA SER A 27 -15.69 -10.20 -3.06
C SER A 27 -15.67 -10.59 -1.58
N ALA A 28 -14.50 -11.03 -1.11
CA ALA A 28 -14.26 -11.32 0.30
C ALA A 28 -14.60 -10.10 1.17
N GLN A 29 -15.23 -10.35 2.31
CA GLN A 29 -15.70 -9.32 3.23
C GLN A 29 -14.56 -8.89 4.14
N VAL A 30 -14.05 -7.67 3.93
CA VAL A 30 -12.94 -7.10 4.71
C VAL A 30 -13.45 -5.89 5.48
N CYS A 31 -13.12 -5.79 6.78
CA CYS A 31 -13.53 -4.65 7.58
C CYS A 31 -12.41 -4.04 8.43
N THR A 32 -12.70 -2.83 8.90
CA THR A 32 -11.93 -2.16 9.94
C THR A 32 -12.84 -1.34 10.84
N VAL A 33 -12.34 -1.05 12.04
CA VAL A 33 -12.98 -0.18 13.03
C VAL A 33 -12.21 1.14 13.11
N PRO A 34 -12.83 2.29 12.80
CA PRO A 34 -12.13 3.56 12.83
C PRO A 34 -11.75 3.97 14.25
N VAL A 35 -10.58 4.58 14.39
CA VAL A 35 -10.21 5.32 15.59
C VAL A 35 -11.05 6.60 15.66
N PRO A 36 -11.81 6.83 16.76
CA PRO A 36 -12.61 8.04 16.93
C PRO A 36 -11.77 9.31 16.85
N GLY A 37 -12.32 10.33 16.20
CA GLY A 37 -11.71 11.64 16.10
C GLY A 37 -12.71 12.72 15.69
N ASP A 38 -12.42 13.95 16.11
CA ASP A 38 -13.33 15.10 15.97
C ASP A 38 -13.33 15.68 14.54
N SER A 39 -12.33 15.34 13.71
CA SER A 39 -12.23 15.85 12.35
C SER A 39 -13.28 15.25 11.41
N GLY A 40 -13.82 16.08 10.51
CA GLY A 40 -14.64 15.62 9.39
C GLY A 40 -13.82 14.93 8.28
N GLU A 41 -12.51 15.18 8.23
CA GLU A 41 -11.58 14.60 7.26
C GLU A 41 -10.93 13.29 7.78
N LEU A 42 -10.45 12.46 6.84
CA LEU A 42 -9.73 11.23 7.16
C LEU A 42 -8.31 11.55 7.68
N GLY A 43 -8.11 11.43 8.99
CA GLY A 43 -6.81 11.65 9.62
C GLY A 43 -5.77 10.58 9.29
N MET A 44 -4.49 10.91 9.51
CA MET A 44 -3.34 10.03 9.26
C MET A 44 -3.38 8.70 10.04
N GLU A 45 -3.97 8.68 11.24
CA GLU A 45 -4.12 7.45 12.01
C GLU A 45 -5.06 6.44 11.34
N ASN A 46 -6.24 6.90 10.93
CA ASN A 46 -7.19 6.07 10.20
C ASN A 46 -6.71 5.76 8.77
N ALA A 47 -5.95 6.65 8.14
CA ALA A 47 -5.27 6.37 6.88
C ALA A 47 -4.30 5.19 7.01
N ARG A 48 -3.45 5.18 8.05
CA ARG A 48 -2.54 4.06 8.33
C ARG A 48 -3.32 2.77 8.54
N LEU A 49 -4.40 2.82 9.32
CA LEU A 49 -5.25 1.66 9.57
C LEU A 49 -5.79 1.09 8.26
N LEU A 50 -6.37 1.94 7.40
CA LEU A 50 -6.90 1.52 6.11
C LEU A 50 -5.83 0.96 5.16
N VAL A 51 -4.62 1.53 5.16
CA VAL A 51 -3.49 1.00 4.39
C VAL A 51 -3.04 -0.36 4.91
N LEU A 52 -3.03 -0.58 6.23
CA LEU A 52 -2.76 -1.90 6.80
C LEU A 52 -3.85 -2.90 6.40
N THR A 53 -5.12 -2.49 6.43
CA THR A 53 -6.26 -3.32 6.00
C THR A 53 -6.16 -3.73 4.54
N ASP A 54 -5.88 -2.77 3.64
CA ASP A 54 -5.65 -3.03 2.21
C ASP A 54 -4.43 -3.92 1.97
N PHE A 55 -3.34 -3.69 2.72
CA PHE A 55 -2.15 -4.50 2.60
C PHE A 55 -2.43 -5.96 2.99
N PHE A 56 -3.01 -6.19 4.18
CA PHE A 56 -3.26 -7.55 4.65
C PHE A 56 -4.33 -8.27 3.85
N SER A 57 -5.39 -7.58 3.41
CA SER A 57 -6.40 -8.17 2.55
C SER A 57 -5.83 -8.53 1.18
N SER A 58 -5.09 -7.63 0.54
CA SER A 58 -4.54 -7.88 -0.79
C SER A 58 -3.54 -9.04 -0.82
N VAL A 59 -2.69 -9.18 0.20
CA VAL A 59 -1.73 -10.30 0.26
C VAL A 59 -2.39 -11.63 0.64
N GLN A 60 -3.49 -11.61 1.41
CA GLN A 60 -4.22 -12.81 1.78
C GLN A 60 -5.13 -13.31 0.64
N LEU A 61 -5.78 -12.39 -0.07
CA LEU A 61 -6.76 -12.69 -1.11
C LEU A 61 -6.14 -12.77 -2.51
N GLY A 62 -4.94 -12.23 -2.70
CA GLY A 62 -4.29 -12.11 -4.01
C GLY A 62 -4.94 -11.09 -4.95
N LYS A 63 -6.01 -10.42 -4.51
CA LYS A 63 -6.71 -9.34 -5.24
C LYS A 63 -7.12 -8.23 -4.27
N LYS A 64 -7.39 -7.03 -4.79
CA LYS A 64 -7.97 -5.95 -3.97
C LYS A 64 -9.42 -6.29 -3.60
N ALA A 65 -9.81 -5.95 -2.38
CA ALA A 65 -11.16 -6.07 -1.89
C ALA A 65 -11.62 -4.73 -1.29
N PRO A 66 -12.90 -4.36 -1.43
CA PRO A 66 -13.46 -3.22 -0.73
C PRO A 66 -13.34 -3.35 0.79
N ILE A 67 -13.06 -2.23 1.46
CA ILE A 67 -12.93 -2.18 2.91
C ILE A 67 -14.21 -1.61 3.51
N SER A 68 -14.91 -2.42 4.29
CA SER A 68 -16.04 -1.99 5.10
C SER A 68 -15.53 -1.23 6.33
N ILE A 69 -15.76 0.08 6.37
CA ILE A 69 -15.42 0.91 7.55
C ILE A 69 -16.67 0.98 8.43
N LEU A 70 -16.60 0.41 9.62
CA LEU A 70 -17.73 0.40 10.55
C LEU A 70 -17.96 1.81 11.11
N GLY A 71 -19.15 2.37 10.88
CA GLY A 71 -19.46 3.74 11.31
C GLY A 71 -18.66 4.83 10.58
N ALA A 72 -18.30 4.61 9.32
CA ALA A 72 -17.61 5.62 8.52
C ALA A 72 -18.43 6.91 8.38
N LYS A 73 -17.73 8.05 8.41
CA LYS A 73 -18.28 9.33 7.94
C LYS A 73 -18.25 9.33 6.40
N GLU A 74 -19.31 9.79 5.73
CA GLU A 74 -19.37 9.82 4.25
C GLU A 74 -18.20 10.58 3.61
N SER A 75 -17.72 11.64 4.28
CA SER A 75 -16.55 12.42 3.87
C SER A 75 -15.29 11.55 3.74
N TRP A 76 -15.12 10.53 4.59
CA TRP A 76 -13.93 9.68 4.58
C TRP A 76 -13.88 8.76 3.37
N LEU A 77 -15.04 8.27 2.90
CA LEU A 77 -15.12 7.38 1.74
C LEU A 77 -14.55 8.03 0.47
N LYS A 78 -14.67 9.36 0.35
CA LYS A 78 -14.06 10.11 -0.76
C LYS A 78 -12.54 10.24 -0.60
N ASP A 79 -12.06 10.37 0.63
CA ASP A 79 -10.63 10.51 0.92
C ASP A 79 -9.87 9.20 0.76
N THR A 80 -10.49 8.03 0.98
CA THR A 80 -9.82 6.72 0.81
C THR A 80 -9.34 6.48 -0.62
N ASN A 81 -10.07 7.00 -1.61
CA ASN A 81 -9.68 6.91 -3.03
C ASN A 81 -8.33 7.60 -3.31
N LYS A 82 -7.98 8.63 -2.52
CA LYS A 82 -6.66 9.30 -2.65
C LYS A 82 -5.52 8.35 -2.27
N LEU A 83 -5.76 7.37 -1.40
CA LEU A 83 -4.81 6.33 -1.01
C LEU A 83 -4.85 5.08 -1.92
N GLY A 84 -5.68 5.11 -2.97
CA GLY A 84 -5.91 3.99 -3.87
C GLY A 84 -6.77 2.89 -3.24
N LEU A 85 -7.64 3.23 -2.30
CA LEU A 85 -8.45 2.28 -1.54
C LEU A 85 -9.92 2.39 -1.93
N VAL A 86 -10.62 1.25 -2.01
CA VAL A 86 -12.10 1.23 -2.04
C VAL A 86 -12.58 1.09 -0.62
N ALA A 87 -13.39 2.04 -0.15
CA ALA A 87 -14.06 1.93 1.12
C ALA A 87 -15.58 2.01 0.95
N LEU A 88 -16.28 1.26 1.78
CA LEU A 88 -17.74 1.22 1.85
C LEU A 88 -18.16 1.41 3.31
N ASN A 89 -19.42 1.84 3.51
CA ASN A 89 -20.02 1.80 4.85
C ASN A 89 -20.27 0.35 5.25
N GLY A 90 -19.66 -0.07 6.36
CA GLY A 90 -19.82 -1.41 6.89
C GLY A 90 -20.92 -1.51 7.94
N ALA A 91 -21.54 -2.68 8.05
CA ALA A 91 -22.53 -3.00 9.07
C ALA A 91 -21.86 -3.53 10.35
N ILE A 92 -22.32 -3.07 11.52
CA ILE A 92 -21.73 -3.45 12.82
C ILE A 92 -21.91 -4.96 13.13
N ASN A 93 -22.98 -5.59 12.63
CA ASN A 93 -23.29 -7.01 12.85
C ASN A 93 -23.01 -7.88 11.60
N GLY A 94 -21.97 -7.56 10.84
CA GLY A 94 -21.57 -8.33 9.65
C GLY A 94 -20.63 -9.50 9.97
N GLU A 95 -20.68 -10.55 9.15
CA GLU A 95 -19.65 -11.59 9.10
C GLU A 95 -18.56 -11.16 8.11
N TYR A 96 -17.30 -11.21 8.54
CA TYR A 96 -16.15 -10.79 7.75
C TYR A 96 -15.12 -11.92 7.57
N ASP A 97 -14.52 -11.99 6.40
CA ASP A 97 -13.37 -12.88 6.17
C ASP A 97 -12.13 -12.33 6.89
N LEU A 98 -11.98 -11.00 6.90
CA LEU A 98 -10.83 -10.35 7.52
C LEU A 98 -11.16 -9.04 8.22
N ALA A 99 -10.70 -8.91 9.47
CA ALA A 99 -10.73 -7.66 10.22
C ALA A 99 -9.32 -7.18 10.56
N VAL A 100 -9.03 -5.89 10.32
CA VAL A 100 -7.89 -5.20 10.93
C VAL A 100 -8.40 -4.19 11.92
N ILE A 101 -7.99 -4.30 13.17
CA ILE A 101 -8.62 -3.60 14.28
C ILE A 101 -7.55 -2.85 15.09
N PRO A 102 -7.75 -1.55 15.38
CA PRO A 102 -6.92 -0.85 16.34
C PRO A 102 -7.13 -1.45 17.73
N ARG A 103 -6.03 -1.85 18.37
CA ARG A 103 -6.02 -2.54 19.67
C ARG A 103 -6.94 -1.91 20.71
N ASP A 104 -6.92 -0.58 20.78
CA ASP A 104 -7.58 0.17 21.86
C ASP A 104 -9.08 0.42 21.60
N TYR A 105 -9.59 0.10 20.41
CA TYR A 105 -10.99 0.32 20.02
C TYR A 105 -11.72 -0.95 19.57
N ALA A 106 -11.12 -2.12 19.80
CA ALA A 106 -11.72 -3.40 19.42
C ALA A 106 -13.11 -3.63 20.07
N ALA A 107 -13.33 -3.15 21.29
CA ALA A 107 -14.58 -3.31 22.02
C ALA A 107 -15.67 -2.27 21.64
N ALA A 108 -15.31 -1.22 20.89
CA ALA A 108 -16.24 -0.10 20.63
C ALA A 108 -17.33 -0.44 19.59
N PHE A 109 -17.20 -1.54 18.84
CA PHE A 109 -18.07 -1.88 17.72
C PHE A 109 -18.65 -3.30 17.87
N GLY A 110 -19.48 -3.49 18.90
CA GLY A 110 -20.33 -4.66 19.06
C GLY A 110 -19.61 -6.02 18.98
N LYS A 111 -20.36 -7.07 18.65
CA LYS A 111 -19.82 -8.41 18.40
C LYS A 111 -19.38 -8.50 16.94
N LEU A 112 -18.21 -7.95 16.61
CA LEU A 112 -17.61 -8.12 15.29
C LEU A 112 -17.13 -9.57 15.14
N GLU A 113 -17.63 -10.29 14.14
CA GLU A 113 -17.21 -11.66 13.84
C GLU A 113 -16.40 -11.68 12.55
N ALA A 114 -15.10 -11.99 12.67
CA ALA A 114 -14.20 -12.12 11.53
C ALA A 114 -13.40 -13.42 11.61
N ARG A 115 -13.26 -14.14 10.49
CA ARG A 115 -12.49 -15.39 10.41
C ARG A 115 -11.03 -15.17 10.79
N ASP A 116 -10.42 -14.13 10.24
CA ASP A 116 -9.08 -13.68 10.58
C ASP A 116 -9.11 -12.28 11.16
N THR A 117 -8.40 -12.06 12.26
CA THR A 117 -8.27 -10.73 12.89
C THR A 117 -6.81 -10.34 13.04
N PHE A 118 -6.48 -9.12 12.62
CA PHE A 118 -5.19 -8.48 12.86
C PHE A 118 -5.35 -7.29 13.79
N ILE A 119 -4.56 -7.27 14.85
CA ILE A 119 -4.51 -6.14 15.77
C ILE A 119 -3.37 -5.20 15.38
N CYS A 120 -3.67 -3.91 15.24
CA CYS A 120 -2.67 -2.88 15.00
C CYS A 120 -2.59 -1.87 16.15
N GLY A 121 -1.40 -1.31 16.35
CA GLY A 121 -1.20 -0.18 17.25
C GLY A 121 -1.56 1.15 16.59
N ARG A 122 -1.43 2.21 17.38
CA ARG A 122 -1.85 3.57 17.05
C ARG A 122 -0.80 4.39 16.30
N LEU A 123 -1.25 5.47 15.65
CA LEU A 123 -0.36 6.51 15.13
C LEU A 123 -0.69 7.84 15.81
N LEU A 124 0.20 8.27 16.69
CA LEU A 124 0.02 9.42 17.55
C LEU A 124 0.67 10.68 16.93
N GLN A 125 0.12 11.84 17.31
CA GLN A 125 0.65 13.17 16.94
C GLN A 125 0.85 13.34 15.43
N SER A 126 -0.12 12.86 14.65
CA SER A 126 -0.07 12.90 13.20
C SER A 126 -0.81 14.13 12.64
N GLY A 127 -0.25 14.75 11.60
CA GLY A 127 -0.88 15.87 10.88
C GLY A 127 -2.02 15.44 9.94
N SER A 128 -2.42 16.33 9.03
CA SER A 128 -3.43 16.05 8.01
C SER A 128 -2.82 15.36 6.79
N MET A 129 -3.51 14.34 6.25
CA MET A 129 -3.16 13.76 4.96
C MET A 129 -3.22 14.78 3.82
N ARG A 130 -4.17 15.72 3.91
CA ARG A 130 -4.41 16.74 2.89
C ARG A 130 -3.18 17.60 2.64
N ASP A 131 -2.40 17.86 3.69
CA ASP A 131 -1.19 18.68 3.62
C ASP A 131 0.00 17.89 3.04
N LEU A 132 0.00 16.55 3.21
CA LEU A 132 1.12 15.68 2.83
C LEU A 132 1.00 15.12 1.41
N LEU A 133 -0.22 14.81 0.96
CA LEU A 133 -0.45 14.19 -0.34
C LEU A 133 0.08 15.01 -1.53
N PRO A 134 -0.08 16.35 -1.60
CA PRO A 134 0.44 17.13 -2.71
C PRO A 134 1.96 16.99 -2.89
N ASP A 135 2.71 16.91 -1.78
CA ASP A 135 4.17 16.90 -1.80
C ASP A 135 4.74 15.48 -1.94
N PHE A 136 4.14 14.50 -1.27
CA PHE A 136 4.70 13.15 -1.15
C PHE A 136 3.93 12.07 -1.90
N GLY A 137 2.62 12.26 -2.11
CA GLY A 137 1.75 11.30 -2.77
C GLY A 137 1.38 10.10 -1.90
N ALA A 138 0.44 9.31 -2.42
CA ALA A 138 -0.17 8.20 -1.71
C ALA A 138 0.81 7.05 -1.48
N ASP A 139 1.62 6.70 -2.48
CA ASP A 139 2.58 5.60 -2.37
C ASP A 139 3.65 5.87 -1.29
N ALA A 140 4.09 7.13 -1.14
CA ALA A 140 5.04 7.49 -0.11
C ALA A 140 4.43 7.34 1.30
N LEU A 141 3.18 7.78 1.48
CA LEU A 141 2.44 7.55 2.73
C LEU A 141 2.27 6.05 3.02
N ARG A 142 1.94 5.25 2.00
CA ARG A 142 1.78 3.80 2.16
C ARG A 142 3.08 3.11 2.57
N ILE A 143 4.19 3.43 1.90
CA ILE A 143 5.53 2.94 2.30
C ILE A 143 5.84 3.38 3.72
N TYR A 144 5.62 4.66 4.04
CA TYR A 144 5.87 5.18 5.37
C TYR A 144 5.13 4.34 6.42
N PHE A 145 3.80 4.18 6.29
CA PHE A 145 2.96 3.43 7.22
C PHE A 145 3.39 1.96 7.38
N LEU A 146 3.71 1.29 6.27
CA LEU A 146 4.08 -0.13 6.25
C LEU A 146 5.52 -0.37 6.70
N TYR A 147 6.37 0.66 6.68
CA TYR A 147 7.79 0.59 7.04
C TYR A 147 8.10 1.01 8.48
N MET A 148 7.21 1.73 9.17
CA MET A 148 7.45 2.26 10.53
C MET A 148 7.89 1.20 11.55
N GLY A 149 7.52 -0.07 11.32
CA GLY A 149 7.93 -1.21 12.12
C GLY A 149 6.81 -2.24 12.26
N PRO A 150 6.84 -3.10 13.30
CA PRO A 150 5.75 -4.01 13.61
C PRO A 150 4.38 -3.31 13.66
N PRO A 151 3.35 -3.78 12.92
CA PRO A 151 2.03 -3.13 12.86
C PRO A 151 1.31 -3.00 14.20
N ALA A 152 1.52 -3.96 15.12
CA ALA A 152 0.90 -4.02 16.43
C ALA A 152 1.42 -2.97 17.45
N ARG A 153 2.49 -2.24 17.11
CA ARG A 153 3.06 -1.20 17.98
C ARG A 153 2.50 0.17 17.65
N ASP A 154 2.56 1.03 18.65
CA ASP A 154 2.20 2.43 18.53
C ASP A 154 3.42 3.23 18.05
N TYR A 155 3.17 4.27 17.25
CA TYR A 155 4.22 5.13 16.74
C TYR A 155 3.81 6.60 16.81
N VAL A 156 4.81 7.47 16.83
CA VAL A 156 4.64 8.91 16.63
C VAL A 156 5.03 9.26 15.20
N PHE A 157 4.33 10.20 14.59
CA PHE A 157 4.65 10.63 13.23
C PHE A 157 6.06 11.27 13.14
N GLN A 158 6.83 10.90 12.12
CA GLN A 158 8.18 11.43 11.87
C GLN A 158 8.36 11.82 10.40
N TRP A 159 8.56 13.12 10.15
CA TRP A 159 8.81 13.70 8.83
C TRP A 159 9.95 13.03 8.06
N HIS A 160 11.06 12.73 8.75
CA HIS A 160 12.23 12.09 8.14
C HIS A 160 11.91 10.69 7.56
N GLY A 161 10.97 9.97 8.17
CA GLY A 161 10.51 8.68 7.67
C GLY A 161 9.75 8.83 6.35
N LEU A 162 8.82 9.79 6.28
CA LEU A 162 8.06 10.06 5.06
C LEU A 162 8.94 10.57 3.92
N ALA A 163 9.87 11.47 4.21
CA ALA A 163 10.85 11.94 3.23
C ALA A 163 11.73 10.79 2.69
N SER A 164 12.09 9.84 3.54
CA SER A 164 12.84 8.64 3.12
C SER A 164 12.01 7.72 2.22
N ALA A 165 10.72 7.56 2.51
CA ALA A 165 9.80 6.81 1.67
C ALA A 165 9.71 7.42 0.26
N TYR A 166 9.54 8.74 0.15
CA TYR A 166 9.50 9.41 -1.14
C TYR A 166 10.81 9.28 -1.93
N ARG A 167 11.96 9.48 -1.29
CA ARG A 167 13.26 9.30 -1.94
C ARG A 167 13.46 7.88 -2.47
N PHE A 168 13.00 6.87 -1.73
CA PHE A 168 13.04 5.49 -2.18
C PHE A 168 12.22 5.29 -3.47
N LEU A 169 11.00 5.85 -3.52
CA LEU A 169 10.13 5.77 -4.70
C LEU A 169 10.73 6.51 -5.90
N SER A 170 11.24 7.73 -5.69
CA SER A 170 11.94 8.48 -6.74
C SER A 170 13.11 7.68 -7.29
N ARG A 171 13.92 7.08 -6.41
CA ARG A 171 15.07 6.27 -6.84
C ARG A 171 14.64 5.02 -7.62
N PHE A 172 13.60 4.32 -7.17
CA PHE A 172 13.11 3.14 -7.88
C PHE A 172 12.49 3.50 -9.23
N TRP A 173 11.78 4.62 -9.32
CA TRP A 173 11.27 5.16 -10.59
C TRP A 173 12.39 5.44 -11.59
N GLU A 174 13.46 6.11 -11.16
CA GLU A 174 14.61 6.42 -12.02
C GLU A 174 15.24 5.15 -12.59
N LEU A 175 15.56 4.17 -11.72
CA LEU A 175 16.11 2.87 -12.13
C LEU A 175 15.15 2.12 -13.06
N GLY A 176 13.85 2.16 -12.77
CA GLY A 176 12.82 1.55 -13.58
C GLY A 176 12.72 2.16 -14.98
N TYR A 177 12.69 3.49 -15.06
CA TYR A 177 12.59 4.22 -16.32
C TYR A 177 13.84 4.06 -17.18
N GLU A 178 15.04 4.05 -16.58
CA GLU A 178 16.29 3.81 -17.31
C GLU A 178 16.31 2.40 -17.93
N SER A 179 15.75 1.39 -17.27
CA SER A 179 15.65 0.03 -17.80
C SER A 179 14.71 -0.10 -19.03
N VAL A 180 13.76 0.83 -19.22
CA VAL A 180 12.90 0.90 -20.43
C VAL A 180 13.75 1.15 -21.67
N GLY A 181 14.76 2.01 -21.58
CA GLY A 181 15.57 2.44 -22.72
C GLY A 181 16.60 1.42 -23.23
N ASP A 182 16.85 0.34 -22.48
CA ASP A 182 17.85 -0.68 -22.82
C ASP A 182 17.18 -1.98 -23.30
N PRO A 183 17.10 -2.23 -24.62
CA PRO A 183 16.50 -3.45 -25.18
C PRO A 183 17.36 -4.71 -24.99
N GLY A 184 18.61 -4.60 -24.51
CA GLY A 184 19.54 -5.72 -24.39
C GLY A 184 19.46 -6.54 -23.10
N CYS A 185 18.59 -6.16 -22.14
CA CYS A 185 18.69 -6.63 -20.76
C CYS A 185 17.49 -7.49 -20.28
N GLU A 186 16.95 -8.37 -21.14
CA GLU A 186 16.15 -9.52 -20.67
C GLU A 186 17.10 -10.68 -20.29
N LEU A 187 17.72 -10.58 -19.12
CA LEU A 187 18.44 -11.71 -18.51
C LEU A 187 17.47 -12.60 -17.74
N SER A 188 17.79 -13.89 -17.62
CA SER A 188 17.04 -14.83 -16.78
C SER A 188 17.03 -14.36 -15.34
N GLU A 189 16.04 -14.80 -14.57
CA GLU A 189 15.95 -14.49 -13.15
C GLU A 189 17.22 -14.97 -12.42
N THR A 190 17.93 -14.06 -11.76
CA THR A 190 19.16 -14.40 -11.02
C THR A 190 18.79 -15.09 -9.71
N THR A 191 19.70 -15.91 -9.18
CA THR A 191 19.52 -16.55 -7.86
C THR A 191 19.23 -15.53 -6.76
N CYS A 192 19.88 -14.36 -6.80
CA CYS A 192 19.65 -13.28 -5.83
C CYS A 192 18.22 -12.70 -5.89
N LEU A 193 17.64 -12.60 -7.09
CA LEU A 193 16.28 -12.11 -7.29
C LEU A 193 15.23 -13.14 -6.83
N LEU A 194 15.49 -14.42 -7.08
CA LEU A 194 14.69 -15.53 -6.55
C LEU A 194 14.71 -15.54 -5.02
N ASP A 195 15.90 -15.40 -4.42
CA ASP A 195 16.06 -15.31 -2.96
C ASP A 195 15.30 -14.11 -2.38
N LEU A 196 15.32 -12.96 -3.06
CA LEU A 196 14.53 -11.79 -2.66
C LEU A 196 13.03 -12.14 -2.61
N ARG A 197 12.49 -12.77 -3.65
CA ARG A 197 11.06 -13.16 -3.71
C ARG A 197 10.68 -14.08 -2.56
N VAL A 198 11.50 -15.09 -2.29
CA VAL A 198 11.28 -16.04 -1.18
C VAL A 198 11.31 -15.30 0.17
N GLN A 199 12.30 -14.42 0.37
CA GLN A 199 12.41 -13.64 1.60
C GLN A 199 11.23 -12.71 1.82
N VAL A 200 10.81 -11.97 0.78
CA VAL A 200 9.66 -11.06 0.84
C VAL A 200 8.39 -11.84 1.16
N ARG A 201 8.11 -12.91 0.41
CA ARG A 201 6.93 -13.75 0.63
C ARG A 201 6.88 -14.31 2.06
N ARG A 202 8.01 -14.84 2.55
CA ARG A 202 8.12 -15.34 3.94
C ARG A 202 7.82 -14.25 4.97
N ARG A 203 8.38 -13.05 4.80
CA ARG A 203 8.19 -11.92 5.74
C ARG A 203 6.74 -11.39 5.72
N ILE A 204 6.08 -11.41 4.56
CA ILE A 204 4.66 -11.07 4.43
C ILE A 204 3.78 -12.09 5.16
N LEU A 205 4.02 -13.40 4.96
CA LEU A 205 3.30 -14.46 5.69
C LEU A 205 3.49 -14.36 7.21
N GLN A 206 4.65 -13.90 7.66
CA GLN A 206 4.93 -13.59 9.07
C GLN A 206 4.31 -12.28 9.57
N ARG A 207 3.52 -11.59 8.74
CA ARG A 207 2.86 -10.31 9.08
C ARG A 207 3.85 -9.18 9.37
N LYS A 208 5.02 -9.21 8.72
CA LYS A 208 6.12 -8.23 8.90
C LYS A 208 6.39 -7.40 7.64
N PRO A 209 5.44 -6.54 7.20
CA PRO A 209 5.58 -5.72 6.00
C PRO A 209 6.84 -4.84 6.03
N HIS A 210 7.15 -4.25 7.19
CA HIS A 210 8.36 -3.43 7.38
C HIS A 210 9.65 -4.19 7.03
N THR A 211 9.77 -5.46 7.46
CA THR A 211 10.94 -6.27 7.10
C THR A 211 10.90 -6.70 5.64
N ALA A 212 9.73 -6.95 5.05
CA ALA A 212 9.61 -7.27 3.63
C ALA A 212 10.10 -6.10 2.76
N LEU A 213 9.67 -4.87 3.08
CA LEU A 213 10.17 -3.65 2.47
C LEU A 213 11.67 -3.48 2.67
N ALA A 214 12.20 -3.74 3.87
CA ALA A 214 13.63 -3.66 4.13
C ALA A 214 14.45 -4.60 3.23
N ALA A 215 13.92 -5.79 2.88
CA ALA A 215 14.59 -6.69 1.93
C ALA A 215 14.62 -6.10 0.52
N ILE A 216 13.51 -5.52 0.05
CA ILE A 216 13.41 -4.88 -1.27
C ILE A 216 14.33 -3.65 -1.35
N MET A 217 14.27 -2.77 -0.35
CA MET A 217 15.14 -1.60 -0.25
C MET A 217 16.62 -2.01 -0.20
N GLY A 218 16.95 -3.08 0.54
CA GLY A 218 18.30 -3.63 0.62
C GLY A 218 18.80 -4.17 -0.71
N TYR A 219 17.93 -4.79 -1.53
CA TYR A 219 18.29 -5.25 -2.87
C TYR A 219 18.67 -4.09 -3.80
N ILE A 220 17.90 -3.00 -3.75
CA ILE A 220 18.11 -1.80 -4.60
C ILE A 220 19.31 -0.97 -4.12
N LYS A 221 19.62 -1.02 -2.81
CA LYS A 221 20.65 -0.18 -2.20
C LYS A 221 22.00 -0.28 -2.93
N GLY A 222 22.52 0.86 -3.37
CA GLY A 222 23.84 0.95 -4.02
C GLY A 222 23.85 0.55 -5.50
N ARG A 223 22.73 0.07 -6.07
CA ARG A 223 22.64 -0.25 -7.49
C ARG A 223 22.45 1.01 -8.33
N SER A 224 23.20 1.12 -9.41
CA SER A 224 23.10 2.19 -10.39
C SER A 224 22.14 1.85 -11.53
N ILE A 225 21.97 0.56 -11.86
CA ILE A 225 21.16 0.07 -12.97
C ILE A 225 20.38 -1.17 -12.47
N LEU A 226 19.15 -1.34 -12.96
CA LEU A 226 18.38 -2.57 -12.81
C LEU A 226 18.00 -3.11 -14.19
N THR A 227 17.99 -4.42 -14.36
CA THR A 227 17.49 -5.07 -15.58
C THR A 227 15.96 -4.95 -15.64
N ARG A 228 15.38 -5.12 -16.84
CA ARG A 228 13.92 -5.14 -17.01
C ARG A 228 13.27 -6.24 -16.18
N THR A 229 13.91 -7.41 -16.09
CA THR A 229 13.45 -8.53 -15.26
C THR A 229 13.44 -8.15 -13.77
N GLU A 230 14.50 -7.50 -13.28
CA GLU A 230 14.57 -7.02 -11.89
C GLU A 230 13.48 -5.99 -11.59
N VAL A 231 13.30 -4.99 -12.46
CA VAL A 231 12.27 -3.96 -12.30
C VAL A 231 10.88 -4.57 -12.28
N ARG A 232 10.59 -5.50 -13.20
CA ARG A 232 9.30 -6.22 -13.26
C ARG A 232 9.04 -6.98 -11.97
N VAL A 233 10.00 -7.79 -11.51
CA VAL A 233 9.84 -8.57 -10.27
C VAL A 233 9.68 -7.66 -9.05
N ILE A 234 10.50 -6.62 -8.92
CA ILE A 234 10.44 -5.71 -7.78
C ILE A 234 9.12 -4.92 -7.79
N ALA A 235 8.66 -4.44 -8.96
CA ALA A 235 7.36 -3.77 -9.08
C ALA A 235 6.22 -4.71 -8.68
N THR A 236 6.25 -5.99 -9.07
CA THR A 236 5.27 -6.98 -8.60
C THR A 236 5.33 -7.18 -7.08
N LEU A 237 6.53 -7.28 -6.48
CA LEU A 237 6.67 -7.40 -5.02
C LEU A 237 6.21 -6.15 -4.27
N LEU A 238 6.37 -4.99 -4.88
CA LEU A 238 5.95 -3.70 -4.34
C LEU A 238 4.47 -3.40 -4.56
N GLN A 239 3.75 -4.12 -5.42
CA GLN A 239 2.35 -3.84 -5.75
C GLN A 239 1.40 -3.67 -4.54
N PRO A 240 1.43 -4.51 -3.48
CA PRO A 240 0.59 -4.28 -2.29
C PRO A 240 1.06 -3.08 -1.43
N PHE A 241 2.29 -2.61 -1.61
CA PHE A 241 2.83 -1.45 -0.92
C PHE A 241 2.58 -0.15 -1.68
N THR A 242 2.86 -0.14 -2.98
CA THR A 242 2.87 1.04 -3.85
C THR A 242 2.09 0.75 -5.13
N PRO A 243 0.74 0.67 -5.06
CA PRO A 243 -0.07 0.25 -6.18
C PRO A 243 0.08 1.16 -7.40
N PHE A 244 0.28 2.47 -7.21
CA PHE A 244 0.36 3.43 -8.32
C PHE A 244 1.66 3.28 -9.12
N LEU A 245 2.81 3.42 -8.44
CA LEU A 245 4.14 3.30 -9.03
C LEU A 245 4.35 1.93 -9.67
N SER A 246 3.95 0.86 -8.97
CA SER A 246 4.14 -0.51 -9.46
C SER A 246 3.35 -0.77 -10.74
N THR A 247 2.09 -0.29 -10.79
CA THR A 247 1.24 -0.46 -11.98
C THR A 247 1.83 0.30 -13.16
N GLU A 248 2.28 1.54 -12.97
CA GLU A 248 2.88 2.34 -14.04
C GLU A 248 4.14 1.70 -14.60
N LEU A 249 5.07 1.27 -13.73
CA LEU A 249 6.29 0.60 -14.18
C LEU A 249 5.98 -0.71 -14.90
N LEU A 250 5.04 -1.53 -14.41
CA LEU A 250 4.65 -2.76 -15.08
C LEU A 250 4.03 -2.51 -16.46
N GLN A 251 3.19 -1.47 -16.60
CA GLN A 251 2.63 -1.06 -17.89
C GLN A 251 3.73 -0.63 -18.86
N LEU A 252 4.67 0.22 -18.42
CA LEU A 252 5.81 0.65 -19.22
C LEU A 252 6.65 -0.55 -19.69
N MET A 253 6.84 -1.57 -18.84
CA MET A 253 7.55 -2.80 -19.20
C MET A 253 6.77 -3.72 -20.16
N ALA A 254 5.44 -3.58 -20.25
CA ALA A 254 4.59 -4.39 -21.11
C ALA A 254 4.46 -3.80 -22.52
N THR A 255 4.37 -2.48 -22.66
CA THR A 255 4.15 -1.80 -23.95
C THR A 255 5.29 -2.01 -24.96
N ILE A 256 6.50 -2.38 -24.52
CA ILE A 256 7.67 -2.58 -25.37
C ILE A 256 7.74 -4.00 -25.98
N LYS A 257 6.81 -4.90 -25.61
CA LYS A 257 6.72 -6.24 -26.21
C LYS A 257 5.96 -6.30 -27.55
N ASN A 258 5.43 -5.16 -28.03
CA ASN A 258 4.71 -5.05 -29.30
C ASN A 258 5.49 -4.19 -30.31
#